data_AF-A0A847VY67-F1
#
_entry.id   AF-A0A847VY67-F1
#
_cell.length_a   1.000
_cell.length_b   1.000
_cell.length_c   1.000
_cell.angle_alpha   90.00
_cell.angle_beta   90.00
_cell.angle_gamma   90.00
#
_symmetry.space_group_name_H-M   'P 1'
#
loop_
_entity.id
_entity.type
_entity.pdbx_description
1 polymer ?
#
loop_
_entity_poly.entity_id
_entity_poly.type
_entity_poly.pdbx_seq_one_letter_code
_entity_poly.pdbx_strand_id
1 'polypeptide(L)'
;EEIAMAIASHTSGRAGMSGIEKVIYVSDYLSEDRNIPGLAPLRKLSERSLDSVVLEILTRQISRLITLKRRIDINSIRAYNYMLSHR
;
A
#
# COMPACT_ATOMS: atom_id res chain seq x y z
N GLU A 1 13.55 -14.29 -7.73
CA GLU A 1 13.70 -13.47 -6.50
C GLU A 1 12.63 -12.38 -6.40
N GLU A 2 12.38 -11.63 -7.47
CA GLU A 2 11.41 -10.51 -7.50
C GLU A 2 9.97 -10.88 -7.09
N ILE A 3 9.43 -12.00 -7.60
CA ILE A 3 8.09 -12.50 -7.23
C ILE A 3 8.02 -12.88 -5.76
N ALA A 4 9.05 -13.54 -5.23
CA ALA A 4 9.11 -13.91 -3.82
C ALA A 4 9.12 -12.67 -2.93
N MET A 5 9.80 -11.60 -3.35
CA MET A 5 9.81 -10.33 -2.63
C MET A 5 8.44 -9.65 -2.66
N ALA A 6 7.74 -9.65 -3.81
CA ALA A 6 6.37 -9.15 -3.91
C ALA A 6 5.41 -9.92 -2.99
N ILE A 7 5.53 -11.24 -2.92
CA ILE A 7 4.74 -12.06 -1.99
C ILE A 7 5.13 -11.75 -0.53
N ALA A 8 6.41 -11.57 -0.22
CA ALA A 8 6.83 -11.27 1.14
C ALA A 8 6.38 -9.87 1.62
N SER A 9 6.35 -8.89 0.71
CA SER A 9 6.08 -7.49 1.06
C SER A 9 4.62 -7.06 0.88
N HIS A 10 3.74 -7.88 0.27
CA HIS A 10 2.36 -7.47 -0.09
C HIS A 10 1.48 -7.00 1.08
N THR A 11 1.72 -7.45 2.32
CA THR A 11 0.88 -7.07 3.47
C THR A 11 1.29 -5.73 4.05
N SER A 12 2.58 -5.53 4.31
CA SER A 12 3.10 -4.34 5.00
C SER A 12 3.61 -3.27 4.03
N GLY A 13 3.88 -3.63 2.78
CA GLY A 13 4.78 -2.91 1.90
C GLY A 13 6.22 -2.96 2.41
N ARG A 14 7.13 -2.32 1.66
CA ARG A 14 8.51 -2.02 2.10
C ARG A 14 9.03 -0.74 1.45
N ALA A 15 10.10 -0.18 1.99
CA ALA A 15 10.79 0.92 1.31
C ALA A 15 11.36 0.46 -0.04
N GLY A 16 11.25 1.32 -1.06
CA GLY A 16 11.78 1.03 -2.40
C GLY A 16 11.14 -0.17 -3.09
N MET A 17 9.81 -0.36 -2.95
CA MET A 17 9.08 -1.39 -3.72
C MET A 17 9.30 -1.19 -5.22
N SER A 18 9.59 -2.29 -5.93
CA SER A 18 9.64 -2.30 -7.39
C SER A 18 8.23 -2.18 -7.99
N GLY A 19 8.15 -2.05 -9.32
CA GLY A 19 6.86 -1.96 -10.02
C GLY A 19 5.95 -3.15 -9.73
N ILE A 20 6.47 -4.39 -9.76
CA ILE A 20 5.67 -5.59 -9.52
C ILE A 20 5.19 -5.69 -8.06
N GLU A 21 6.03 -5.28 -7.09
CA GLU A 21 5.63 -5.26 -5.69
C GLU A 21 4.50 -4.27 -5.45
N LYS A 22 4.59 -3.07 -6.05
CA LYS A 22 3.52 -2.07 -5.99
C LYS A 22 2.23 -2.59 -6.61
N VAL A 23 2.29 -3.25 -7.76
CA VAL A 23 1.12 -3.86 -8.41
C VAL A 23 0.46 -4.86 -7.46
N ILE A 24 1.21 -5.84 -6.94
CA ILE A 24 0.65 -6.87 -6.04
C ILE A 24 0.08 -6.25 -4.76
N TYR A 25 0.78 -5.31 -4.14
CA TYR A 25 0.32 -4.58 -2.94
C TYR A 25 -0.99 -3.82 -3.20
N VAL A 26 -1.08 -3.09 -4.31
CA VAL A 26 -2.28 -2.33 -4.69
C VAL A 26 -3.43 -3.26 -5.06
N SER A 27 -3.16 -4.32 -5.82
CA SER A 27 -4.17 -5.29 -6.25
C SER A 27 -4.83 -6.00 -5.09
N ASP A 28 -4.09 -6.44 -4.07
CA ASP A 28 -4.71 -7.02 -2.87
C ASP A 28 -5.68 -6.03 -2.21
N TYR A 29 -5.30 -4.76 -2.09
CA TYR A 29 -6.14 -3.76 -1.44
C TYR A 29 -7.37 -3.34 -2.27
N LEU A 30 -7.24 -3.25 -3.59
CA LEU A 30 -8.28 -2.73 -4.49
C LEU A 30 -9.17 -3.77 -5.16
N SER A 31 -8.91 -5.06 -4.93
CA SER A 31 -9.62 -6.18 -5.53
C SER A 31 -11.15 -6.00 -5.51
N GLU A 32 -11.83 -6.43 -6.57
CA GLU A 32 -13.26 -6.14 -6.79
C GLU A 32 -14.17 -6.76 -5.73
N ASP A 33 -13.74 -7.89 -5.15
CA ASP A 33 -14.41 -8.58 -4.04
C ASP A 33 -14.35 -7.80 -2.71
N ARG A 34 -13.48 -6.79 -2.60
CA ARG A 34 -13.38 -5.92 -1.40
C ARG A 34 -14.45 -4.84 -1.45
N ASN A 35 -15.37 -4.87 -0.49
CA ASN A 35 -16.40 -3.85 -0.33
C ASN A 35 -16.06 -2.86 0.80
N ILE A 36 -14.98 -2.09 0.62
CA ILE A 36 -14.53 -1.07 1.58
C ILE A 36 -15.02 0.32 1.10
N PRO A 37 -15.67 1.12 1.97
CA PRO A 37 -16.07 2.48 1.63
C PRO A 37 -14.89 3.33 1.13
N GLY A 38 -15.09 4.04 0.02
CA GLY A 38 -14.08 4.95 -0.53
C GLY A 38 -12.96 4.27 -1.33
N LEU A 39 -13.15 3.04 -1.82
CA LEU A 39 -12.24 2.40 -2.79
C LEU A 39 -12.42 2.91 -4.22
N ALA A 40 -13.63 3.30 -4.63
CA ALA A 40 -13.88 3.75 -6.00
C ALA A 40 -12.97 4.92 -6.45
N PRO A 41 -12.72 5.95 -5.61
CA PRO A 41 -11.72 6.98 -5.93
C PRO A 41 -10.29 6.43 -6.04
N LEU A 42 -9.89 5.45 -5.22
CA LEU A 42 -8.56 4.83 -5.33
C LEU A 42 -8.41 4.00 -6.60
N ARG A 43 -9.44 3.28 -7.02
CA ARG A 43 -9.44 2.53 -8.29
C ARG A 43 -9.24 3.46 -9.49
N LYS A 44 -9.88 4.63 -9.49
CA LYS A 44 -9.62 5.67 -10.51
C LYS A 44 -8.22 6.26 -10.41
N LEU A 45 -7.68 6.40 -9.19
CA LEU A 45 -6.31 6.89 -8.99
C LEU A 45 -5.26 5.88 -9.48
N SER A 46 -5.51 4.57 -9.35
CA SER A 46 -4.57 3.53 -9.80
C SER A 46 -4.37 3.50 -11.30
N GLU A 47 -5.34 3.98 -12.07
CA GLU A 47 -5.21 4.15 -13.53
C GLU A 47 -4.21 5.26 -13.90
N ARG A 48 -3.87 6.15 -12.96
CA ARG A 48 -3.01 7.31 -13.19
C ARG A 48 -1.64 7.19 -12.53
N SER A 49 -1.59 6.68 -11.31
CA SER A 49 -0.34 6.57 -10.54
C SER A 49 -0.42 5.50 -9.47
N LEU A 50 0.35 4.42 -9.64
CA LEU A 50 0.52 3.39 -8.61
C LEU A 50 1.14 3.98 -7.34
N ASP A 51 2.08 4.91 -7.47
CA ASP A 51 2.80 5.50 -6.34
C ASP A 51 1.86 6.32 -5.45
N SER A 52 0.98 7.10 -6.07
CA SER A 52 -0.05 7.85 -5.34
C SER A 52 -1.01 6.92 -4.60
N VAL A 53 -1.38 5.79 -5.21
CA VAL A 53 -2.26 4.79 -4.58
C VAL A 53 -1.57 4.07 -3.44
N VAL A 54 -0.31 3.64 -3.61
CA VAL A 54 0.46 3.00 -2.55
C VAL A 54 0.55 3.90 -1.32
N LEU A 55 0.85 5.19 -1.51
CA LEU A 55 0.92 6.15 -0.42
C LEU A 55 -0.43 6.32 0.29
N GLU A 56 -1.54 6.40 -0.47
CA GLU A 56 -2.88 6.50 0.10
C GLU A 56 -3.27 5.24 0.90
N ILE A 57 -2.96 4.05 0.39
CA ILE A 57 -3.21 2.78 1.10
C ILE A 57 -2.41 2.72 2.40
N LEU A 58 -1.11 3.03 2.35
CA LEU A 58 -0.25 3.06 3.53
C LEU A 58 -0.79 4.06 4.57
N THR A 59 -1.19 5.25 4.13
CA THR A 59 -1.78 6.29 4.99
C THR A 59 -3.02 5.74 5.70
N ARG A 60 -3.97 5.17 4.96
CA ARG A 60 -5.21 4.61 5.51
C ARG A 60 -4.96 3.48 6.50
N GLN A 61 -4.07 2.55 6.16
CA GLN A 61 -3.76 1.40 7.02
C GLN A 61 -3.09 1.85 8.32
N ILE A 62 -2.10 2.74 8.25
CA ILE A 62 -1.42 3.28 9.43
C ILE A 62 -2.43 4.05 10.30
N SER A 63 -3.21 4.97 9.73
CA SER A 63 -4.23 5.71 10.48
C SER A 63 -5.24 4.79 11.16
N ARG A 64 -5.72 3.75 10.46
CA ARG A 64 -6.64 2.76 11.02
C ARG A 64 -6.04 2.03 12.21
N LEU A 65 -4.77 1.59 12.11
CA LEU A 65 -4.09 0.90 13.21
C LEU A 65 -3.87 1.82 14.42
N ILE A 66 -3.56 3.10 14.20
CA ILE A 66 -3.47 4.11 15.27
C ILE A 66 -4.83 4.27 15.96
N THR A 67 -5.91 4.47 15.21
CA THR A 67 -7.27 4.60 15.77
C THR A 67 -7.66 3.37 16.60
N LEU A 68 -7.27 2.18 16.16
CA LEU A 68 -7.54 0.92 16.86
C LEU A 68 -6.53 0.62 17.99
N LYS A 69 -5.55 1.49 18.25
CA LYS A 69 -4.44 1.30 19.21
C LYS A 69 -3.70 -0.03 19.04
N ARG A 70 -3.44 -0.41 17.78
CA ARG A 70 -2.74 -1.64 17.42
C ARG A 70 -1.27 -1.38 17.09
N ARG A 71 -0.44 -2.42 17.22
CA ARG A 71 0.94 -2.38 16.74
C ARG A 71 0.97 -2.14 15.24
N ILE A 72 1.97 -1.39 14.79
CA ILE A 72 2.20 -1.07 13.39
C ILE A 72 3.54 -1.68 12.99
N ASP A 73 3.55 -2.41 11.89
CA ASP A 73 4.79 -3.00 11.38
C ASP A 73 5.75 -1.89 10.92
N ILE A 74 7.05 -2.05 11.25
CA ILE A 74 8.06 -1.04 10.93
C ILE A 74 8.24 -0.86 9.42
N ASN A 75 7.98 -1.89 8.61
CA ASN A 75 8.10 -1.80 7.16
C ASN A 75 7.00 -0.93 6.56
N SER A 76 5.79 -0.92 7.12
CA SER A 76 4.73 0.01 6.70
C SER A 76 5.12 1.47 6.96
N ILE A 77 5.72 1.75 8.13
CA ILE A 77 6.24 3.09 8.44
C ILE A 77 7.38 3.48 7.48
N ARG A 78 8.33 2.57 7.25
CA ARG A 78 9.46 2.80 6.32
C ARG A 78 8.98 3.01 4.88
N ALA A 79 8.02 2.22 4.41
CA ALA A 79 7.42 2.36 3.10
C ALA A 79 6.72 3.72 2.96
N TYR A 80 5.91 4.10 3.95
CA TYR A 80 5.23 5.39 3.97
C TYR A 80 6.21 6.57 3.88
N ASN A 81 7.25 6.56 4.71
CA ASN A 81 8.29 7.59 4.68
C ASN A 81 9.04 7.61 3.34
N TYR A 82 9.38 6.44 2.81
CA TYR A 82 10.05 6.33 1.51
C TYR A 82 9.21 6.97 0.40
N MET A 83 7.90 6.70 0.37
CA MET A 83 6.97 7.28 -0.60
C MET A 83 6.85 8.81 -0.47
N LEU A 84 6.95 9.37 0.73
CA LEU A 84 6.96 10.82 0.94
C LEU A 84 8.27 11.47 0.45
N SER A 85 9.40 10.80 0.65
CA SER A 85 10.72 11.33 0.27
C SER A 85 11.02 11.24 -1.24
N HIS A 86 10.24 10.47 -2.00
CA HIS A 86 10.46 10.22 -3.44
C HIS A 86 9.19 10.51 -4.26
N ARG A 87 8.49 11.60 -3.94
CA ARG A 87 7.32 12.07 -4.68
C ARG A 87 7.67 12.67 -6.03
#